data_AF-A0A955IPX3-F1
#
_entry.id   AF-A0A955IPX3-F1
#
_cell.length_a   1.000
_cell.length_b   1.000
_cell.length_c   1.000
_cell.angle_alpha   90.00
_cell.angle_beta   90.00
_cell.angle_gamma   90.00
#
_symmetry.space_group_name_H-M   'P 1'
#
loop_
_entity.id
_entity.type
_entity.pdbx_description
1 polymer ?
#
loop_
_entity_poly.entity_id
_entity_poly.type
_entity_poly.pdbx_seq_one_letter_code
_entity_poly.pdbx_strand_id
1 'polypeptide(L)'
;RARGAQVTDVVVLVVAADDGVMPQTIESISHAKAAGVPIVVALNKIDKAEATDSNIQRILGQLSEHELNPTEWGGSTEVIRISAVKGEGIQDLLEVLDYQTQLLELKADFGGPAEGTVLEAQVEEGRGPVARLLVQQGLLKKGDFIVAGRGYGRVRDITNDRAKRIDEAGPSSPVAISGLSELPDAGDKFYIVDSLRAAEAAADERRQLEREKNLSTDKVTLDNIFEKLSASGKKELPLVVKADVQGSLETLRASILKISGEEVTVAIKHAAVGGVNDSDIALAEASGAIIVGFNVTTSTSARRLAEQRGVDIRFYDVIYDLIDDIVKAAEGLLEPELRLEVLGHADVRQAFRISKVGMVAGCYVSDGTIERNAQIRVTRDGIVIEKDRRLQQLKRFKDDAKEVKAGQECGMLIDGYDDIKVGDVIECYKTLKIRRTLS
;
A
#
# COMPACT_ATOMS: atom_id res chain seq x y z
N ARG A 1 13.18 6.35 5.10
CA ARG A 1 13.56 6.57 6.52
C ARG A 1 14.94 5.98 6.83
N ALA A 2 15.14 4.66 6.71
CA ALA A 2 16.45 4.01 6.93
C ALA A 2 17.63 4.67 6.18
N ARG A 3 17.48 4.91 4.87
CA ARG A 3 18.52 5.57 4.06
C ARG A 3 18.81 7.01 4.52
N GLY A 4 17.77 7.78 4.80
CA GLY A 4 17.91 9.16 5.28
C GLY A 4 18.70 9.23 6.59
N ALA A 5 18.38 8.35 7.54
CA ALA A 5 19.09 8.28 8.82
C ALA A 5 20.59 7.95 8.67
N GLN A 6 21.01 7.20 7.64
CA GLN A 6 22.43 6.90 7.40
C GLN A 6 23.20 8.05 6.70
N VAL A 7 22.48 9.01 6.13
CA VAL A 7 23.06 10.12 5.36
C VAL A 7 23.16 11.39 6.18
N THR A 8 22.33 11.53 7.23
CA THR A 8 22.25 12.71 8.10
C THR A 8 23.10 12.56 9.35
N ASP A 9 23.71 13.66 9.81
CA ASP A 9 24.50 13.69 11.05
C ASP A 9 23.65 13.83 12.33
N VAL A 10 22.43 14.34 12.21
CA VAL A 10 21.46 14.51 13.32
C VAL A 10 20.05 14.23 12.79
N VAL A 11 19.22 13.56 13.59
CA VAL A 11 17.81 13.31 13.27
C VAL A 11 16.90 14.12 14.19
N VAL A 12 15.96 14.86 13.62
CA VAL A 12 14.88 15.52 14.38
C VAL A 12 13.65 14.63 14.36
N LEU A 13 13.23 14.14 15.53
CA LEU A 13 12.01 13.35 15.70
C LEU A 13 10.86 14.27 16.10
N VAL A 14 9.92 14.49 15.18
CA VAL A 14 8.73 15.28 15.47
C VAL A 14 7.66 14.39 16.11
N VAL A 15 7.22 14.75 17.32
CA VAL A 15 6.15 14.06 18.04
C VAL A 15 5.05 15.08 18.32
N ALA A 16 3.80 14.74 18.02
CA ALA A 16 2.71 15.66 18.26
C ALA A 16 2.21 15.54 19.71
N ALA A 17 1.95 16.66 20.37
CA ALA A 17 1.47 16.68 21.75
C ALA A 17 0.05 16.10 21.91
N ASP A 18 -0.78 16.13 20.86
CA ASP A 18 -2.13 15.54 20.85
C ASP A 18 -2.10 14.01 20.61
N ASP A 19 -1.26 13.56 19.68
CA ASP A 19 -1.23 12.15 19.23
C ASP A 19 -0.26 11.28 20.05
N GLY A 20 0.83 11.85 20.58
CA GLY A 20 1.88 11.12 21.29
C GLY A 20 2.72 10.21 20.40
N VAL A 21 3.32 9.16 20.98
CA VAL A 21 4.19 8.24 20.25
C VAL A 21 3.36 7.22 19.47
N MET A 22 3.43 7.29 18.14
CA MET A 22 2.71 6.41 17.21
C MET A 22 3.62 5.29 16.68
N PRO A 23 3.09 4.19 16.10
CA PRO A 23 3.90 3.12 15.53
C PRO A 23 4.94 3.61 14.49
N GLN A 24 4.60 4.64 13.71
CA GLN A 24 5.52 5.25 12.75
C GLN A 24 6.66 6.04 13.43
N THR A 25 6.39 6.63 14.60
CA THR A 25 7.40 7.28 15.44
C THR A 25 8.39 6.24 15.94
N ILE A 26 7.90 5.09 16.42
CA ILE A 26 8.74 3.97 16.89
C ILE A 26 9.64 3.44 15.78
N GLU A 27 9.11 3.26 14.57
CA GLU A 27 9.90 2.86 13.39
C GLU A 27 11.02 3.88 13.10
N SER A 28 10.70 5.17 13.19
CA SER A 28 11.68 6.25 12.97
C SER A 28 12.79 6.26 14.03
N ILE A 29 12.44 6.02 15.31
CA ILE A 29 13.41 5.86 16.41
C ILE A 29 14.34 4.67 16.12
N SER A 30 13.78 3.53 15.71
CA SER A 30 14.56 2.33 15.41
C SER A 30 15.57 2.58 14.29
N HIS A 31 15.17 3.26 13.21
CA HIS A 31 16.08 3.60 12.11
C HIS A 31 17.21 4.55 12.52
N ALA A 32 16.90 5.60 13.29
CA ALA A 32 17.90 6.56 13.75
C ALA A 32 18.91 5.91 14.71
N LYS A 33 18.44 5.07 15.63
CA LYS A 33 19.32 4.29 16.52
C LYS A 33 20.19 3.28 15.77
N ALA A 34 19.62 2.56 14.80
CA ALA A 34 20.38 1.61 13.99
C ALA A 34 21.47 2.29 13.16
N ALA A 35 21.26 3.57 12.79
CA ALA A 35 22.26 4.39 12.12
C ALA A 35 23.29 5.01 13.08
N GLY A 36 23.08 4.93 14.41
CA GLY A 36 23.97 5.52 15.41
C GLY A 36 23.94 7.05 15.46
N VAL A 37 22.86 7.66 14.97
CA VAL A 37 22.76 9.12 14.81
C VAL A 37 22.04 9.73 16.02
N PRO A 38 22.54 10.84 16.60
CA PRO A 38 21.87 11.51 17.71
C PRO A 38 20.47 12.01 17.31
N ILE A 39 19.54 11.87 18.26
CA ILE A 39 18.12 12.21 18.06
C ILE A 39 17.78 13.40 18.94
N VAL A 40 17.24 14.45 18.31
CA VAL A 40 16.64 15.59 18.98
C VAL A 40 15.13 15.52 18.79
N VAL A 41 14.36 15.58 19.87
CA VAL A 41 12.90 15.45 19.81
C VAL A 41 12.26 16.84 19.77
N ALA A 42 11.42 17.07 18.76
CA ALA A 42 10.59 18.26 18.65
C ALA A 42 9.14 17.89 19.02
N LEU A 43 8.70 18.27 20.22
CA LEU A 43 7.33 18.08 20.68
C LEU A 43 6.45 19.21 20.13
N ASN A 44 5.74 18.92 19.04
CA ASN A 44 4.99 19.88 18.26
C ASN A 44 3.52 20.03 18.75
N LYS A 45 2.86 21.11 18.32
CA LYS A 45 1.46 21.46 18.62
C LYS A 45 1.20 21.85 20.09
N ILE A 46 2.15 22.49 20.75
CA ILE A 46 1.96 23.00 22.13
C ILE A 46 0.90 24.11 22.25
N ASP A 47 0.48 24.67 21.11
CA ASP A 47 -0.57 25.67 21.04
C ASP A 47 -1.98 25.12 21.26
N LYS A 48 -2.15 23.80 21.22
CA LYS A 48 -3.43 23.12 21.40
C LYS A 48 -3.80 22.96 22.87
N ALA A 49 -5.09 23.02 23.17
CA ALA A 49 -5.59 22.86 24.55
C ALA A 49 -5.30 21.46 25.12
N GLU A 50 -5.16 20.45 24.25
CA GLU A 50 -4.82 19.07 24.59
C GLU A 50 -3.34 18.91 25.01
N ALA A 51 -2.48 19.89 24.73
CA ALA A 51 -1.07 19.92 25.13
C ALA A 51 -0.91 20.32 26.62
N THR A 52 -1.65 19.65 27.50
CA THR A 52 -1.55 19.83 28.96
C THR A 52 -0.26 19.23 29.50
N ASP A 53 0.24 19.75 30.63
CA ASP A 53 1.45 19.22 31.28
C ASP A 53 1.36 17.72 31.56
N SER A 54 0.18 17.22 31.97
CA SER A 54 -0.06 15.79 32.20
C SER A 54 0.17 14.96 30.92
N ASN A 55 -0.32 15.45 29.79
CA ASN A 55 -0.17 14.75 28.51
C ASN A 55 1.29 14.81 28.00
N ILE A 56 1.98 15.93 28.21
CA ILE A 56 3.40 16.06 27.90
C ILE A 56 4.21 15.06 28.74
N GLN A 57 3.97 14.97 30.05
CA GLN A 57 4.65 14.00 30.93
C GLN A 57 4.39 12.55 30.50
N ARG A 58 3.16 12.24 30.06
CA ARG A 58 2.84 10.92 29.48
C ARG A 58 3.69 10.62 28.24
N ILE A 59 3.84 11.57 27.33
CA ILE A 59 4.65 11.41 26.10
C ILE A 59 6.13 11.24 26.43
N LEU A 60 6.67 11.99 27.40
CA LEU A 60 8.05 11.81 27.88
C LEU A 60 8.28 10.40 28.46
N GLY A 61 7.28 9.85 29.17
CA GLY A 61 7.28 8.46 29.61
C GLY A 61 7.36 7.48 28.45
N GLN A 62 6.50 7.65 27.43
CA GLN A 62 6.51 6.82 26.22
C GLN A 62 7.84 6.89 25.45
N LEU A 63 8.45 8.07 25.37
CA LEU A 63 9.78 8.23 24.74
C LEU A 63 10.86 7.47 25.53
N SER A 64 10.80 7.54 26.86
CA SER A 64 11.72 6.83 27.75
C SER A 64 11.59 5.31 27.65
N GLU A 65 10.37 4.78 27.44
CA GLU A 65 10.15 3.35 27.14
C GLU A 65 10.86 2.90 25.86
N HIS A 66 11.07 3.82 24.92
CA HIS A 66 11.87 3.62 23.71
C HIS A 66 13.32 4.11 23.86
N GLU A 67 13.84 4.15 25.09
CA GLU A 67 15.21 4.56 25.46
C GLU A 67 15.61 5.97 25.00
N LEU A 68 14.63 6.83 24.72
CA LEU A 68 14.84 8.26 24.51
C LEU A 68 14.58 8.99 25.82
N ASN A 69 15.56 8.93 26.72
CA ASN A 69 15.47 9.52 28.05
C ASN A 69 15.68 11.04 27.97
N PRO A 70 14.67 11.86 28.37
CA PRO A 70 14.76 13.32 28.30
C PRO A 70 15.86 13.89 29.19
N THR A 71 16.51 14.97 28.74
CA THR A 71 17.49 15.73 29.54
C THR A 71 16.89 16.31 30.82
N GLU A 72 15.61 16.70 30.81
CA GLU A 72 14.87 17.12 32.02
C GLU A 72 14.84 16.05 33.12
N TRP A 73 14.99 14.77 32.77
CA TRP A 73 15.02 13.63 33.70
C TRP A 73 16.44 13.09 33.95
N GLY A 74 17.48 13.85 33.56
CA GLY A 74 18.87 13.43 33.64
C GLY A 74 19.31 12.45 32.54
N GLY A 75 18.53 12.34 31.46
CA GLY A 75 18.88 11.58 30.27
C GLY A 75 19.77 12.35 29.29
N SER A 76 19.89 11.84 28.07
CA SER A 76 20.73 12.41 27.00
C SER A 76 19.95 12.92 25.79
N THR A 77 18.62 12.75 25.75
CA THR A 77 17.78 13.16 24.64
C THR A 77 17.21 14.55 24.89
N GLU A 78 17.55 15.51 24.04
CA GLU A 78 16.95 16.85 24.11
C GLU A 78 15.51 16.81 23.59
N VAL A 79 14.57 17.35 24.38
CA VAL A 79 13.15 17.45 24.01
C VAL A 79 12.73 18.92 24.01
N ILE A 80 12.50 19.47 22.82
CA ILE A 80 12.17 20.87 22.63
C ILE A 80 10.68 20.99 22.31
N ARG A 81 9.99 21.83 23.08
CA ARG A 81 8.56 22.11 22.94
C ARG A 81 8.37 23.19 21.88
N ILE A 82 7.63 22.88 20.81
CA ILE A 82 7.45 23.81 19.68
C ILE A 82 5.99 23.93 19.24
N SER A 83 5.65 25.08 18.65
CA SER A 83 4.46 25.25 17.83
C SER A 83 4.88 25.64 16.42
N ALA A 84 4.79 24.69 15.48
CA ALA A 84 5.12 24.95 14.08
C ALA A 84 4.20 26.00 13.41
N VAL A 85 2.99 26.20 13.94
CA VAL A 85 2.03 27.19 13.41
C VAL A 85 2.31 28.59 13.95
N LYS A 86 2.59 28.71 15.25
CA LYS A 86 2.89 30.01 15.87
C LYS A 86 4.35 30.42 15.74
N GLY A 87 5.23 29.48 15.39
CA GLY A 87 6.68 29.68 15.36
C GLY A 87 7.35 29.63 16.73
N GLU A 88 6.61 29.29 17.79
CA GLU A 88 7.12 29.22 19.16
C GLU A 88 8.09 28.04 19.33
N GLY A 89 9.22 28.25 20.02
CA GLY A 89 10.23 27.22 20.30
C GLY A 89 11.09 26.80 19.10
N ILE A 90 10.85 27.32 17.89
CA ILE A 90 11.69 26.99 16.71
C ILE A 90 13.11 27.52 16.88
N GLN A 91 13.28 28.72 17.45
CA GLN A 91 14.60 29.29 17.72
C GLN A 91 15.38 28.41 18.71
N ASP A 92 14.74 27.99 19.79
CA ASP A 92 15.34 27.10 20.79
C ASP A 92 15.75 25.76 20.16
N LEU A 93 14.91 25.19 19.27
CA LEU A 93 15.25 23.98 18.53
C LEU A 93 16.49 24.17 17.65
N LEU A 94 16.61 25.30 16.96
CA LEU A 94 17.79 25.60 16.13
C LEU A 94 19.06 25.76 16.98
N GLU A 95 18.97 26.39 18.15
CA GLU A 95 20.09 26.55 19.07
C GLU A 95 20.56 25.20 19.63
N VAL A 96 19.62 24.33 20.01
CA VAL A 96 19.95 22.96 20.44
C VAL A 96 20.60 22.17 19.30
N LEU A 97 20.09 22.28 18.07
CA LEU A 97 20.69 21.60 16.93
C LEU A 97 22.11 22.09 16.64
N ASP A 98 22.34 23.40 16.68
CA ASP A 98 23.68 23.99 16.53
C ASP A 98 24.64 23.42 17.60
N TYR A 99 24.23 23.45 18.87
CA TYR A 99 25.02 22.88 19.97
C TYR A 99 25.32 21.38 19.79
N GLN A 100 24.32 20.58 19.42
CA GLN A 100 24.50 19.14 19.17
C GLN A 100 25.48 18.89 18.02
N THR A 101 25.43 19.68 16.94
CA THR A 101 26.37 19.52 15.83
C THR A 101 27.80 19.94 16.18
N GLN A 102 27.98 20.92 17.07
CA GLN A 102 29.31 21.29 17.57
C GLN A 102 29.96 20.18 18.40
N LEU A 103 29.17 19.47 19.21
CA LEU A 103 29.62 18.31 20.00
C LEU A 103 30.12 17.14 19.13
N LEU A 104 29.58 17.00 17.92
CA LEU A 104 29.96 15.94 16.98
C LEU A 104 31.31 16.20 16.27
N GLU A 105 31.88 17.40 16.40
CA GLU A 105 33.13 17.81 15.73
C GLU A 105 33.18 17.45 14.23
N LEU A 106 32.09 17.70 13.51
CA LEU A 106 31.93 17.33 12.11
C LEU A 106 33.05 17.93 11.24
N LYS A 107 33.67 17.08 10.41
CA LYS A 107 34.77 17.45 9.50
C LYS A 107 34.47 16.97 8.09
N ALA A 108 34.78 17.82 7.12
CA ALA A 108 34.75 17.47 5.71
C ALA A 108 35.95 18.09 4.99
N ASP A 109 36.47 17.40 3.99
CA ASP A 109 37.43 17.95 3.05
C ASP A 109 36.69 18.81 2.03
N PHE A 110 37.05 20.09 1.94
CA PHE A 110 36.51 21.01 0.94
C PHE A 110 37.36 21.03 -0.34
N GLY A 111 38.48 20.32 -0.36
CA GLY A 111 39.34 20.11 -1.52
C GLY A 111 39.21 18.70 -2.10
N GLY A 112 39.77 18.50 -3.30
CA GLY A 112 39.78 17.19 -3.94
C GLY A 112 38.47 16.79 -4.66
N PRO A 113 38.45 15.57 -5.23
CA PRO A 113 37.30 15.06 -5.98
C PRO A 113 36.11 14.83 -5.05
N ALA A 114 34.91 15.21 -5.51
CA ALA A 114 33.72 15.06 -4.69
C ALA A 114 33.28 13.60 -4.53
N GLU A 115 32.77 13.31 -3.34
CA GLU A 115 32.07 12.07 -3.02
C GLU A 115 30.80 12.37 -2.22
N GLY A 116 29.82 11.48 -2.32
CA GLY A 116 28.63 11.59 -1.49
C GLY A 116 27.58 10.55 -1.83
N THR A 117 26.32 10.89 -1.57
CA THR A 117 25.21 9.94 -1.69
C THR A 117 24.12 10.48 -2.60
N VAL A 118 23.56 9.61 -3.44
CA VAL A 118 22.36 9.88 -4.24
C VAL A 118 21.16 9.89 -3.31
N LEU A 119 20.46 11.02 -3.20
CA LEU A 119 19.23 11.13 -2.43
C LEU A 119 18.05 10.58 -3.23
N GLU A 120 17.95 10.98 -4.50
CA GLU A 120 16.89 10.58 -5.41
C GLU A 120 17.31 10.79 -6.87
N ALA A 121 16.61 10.11 -7.79
CA ALA A 121 16.85 10.24 -9.22
C ALA A 121 15.54 10.13 -9.99
N GLN A 122 15.42 10.94 -11.04
CA GLN A 122 14.25 11.01 -11.93
C GLN A 122 14.66 11.42 -13.35
N VAL A 123 13.83 11.09 -14.33
CA VAL A 123 13.99 11.62 -15.70
C VAL A 123 13.22 12.94 -15.81
N GLU A 124 13.92 14.01 -16.19
CA GLU A 124 13.30 15.31 -16.45
C GLU A 124 13.26 15.62 -17.95
N GLU A 125 12.14 16.13 -18.44
CA GLU A 125 11.96 16.50 -19.84
C GLU A 125 12.98 17.58 -20.26
N GLY A 126 13.70 17.34 -21.36
CA GLY A 126 14.75 18.22 -21.86
C GLY A 126 16.10 18.14 -21.13
N ARG A 127 16.16 17.58 -19.92
CA ARG A 127 17.42 17.39 -19.15
C ARG A 127 17.91 15.93 -19.13
N GLY A 128 17.02 14.97 -19.40
CA GLY A 128 17.33 13.55 -19.33
C GLY A 128 17.42 13.05 -17.89
N PRO A 129 18.26 12.05 -17.58
CA PRO A 129 18.46 11.56 -16.22
C PRO A 129 19.03 12.67 -15.31
N VAL A 130 18.29 13.00 -14.26
CA VAL A 130 18.68 13.96 -13.22
C VAL A 130 18.77 13.24 -11.89
N ALA A 131 19.90 13.39 -11.21
CA ALA A 131 20.12 12.84 -9.88
C ALA A 131 20.27 13.98 -8.87
N ARG A 132 19.56 13.90 -7.75
CA ARG A 132 19.74 14.78 -6.60
C ARG A 132 20.69 14.10 -5.62
N LEU A 133 21.78 14.77 -5.32
CA LEU A 133 22.92 14.26 -4.56
C LEU A 133 23.12 15.11 -3.31
N LEU A 134 23.64 14.50 -2.25
CA LEU A 134 24.24 15.21 -1.13
C LEU A 134 25.76 15.04 -1.23
N VAL A 135 26.48 16.16 -1.44
CA VAL A 135 27.94 16.17 -1.42
C VAL A 135 28.41 16.05 0.03
N GLN A 136 29.25 15.06 0.32
CA GLN A 136 29.75 14.80 1.68
C GLN A 136 31.23 15.15 1.83
N GLN A 137 32.02 14.94 0.78
CA GLN A 137 33.44 15.30 0.72
C GLN A 137 33.76 15.93 -0.63
N GLY A 138 34.81 16.73 -0.67
CA GLY A 138 35.37 17.33 -1.87
C GLY A 138 34.49 18.39 -2.52
N LEU A 139 34.89 18.81 -3.72
CA LEU A 139 34.25 19.89 -4.46
C LEU A 139 33.76 19.40 -5.81
N LEU A 140 32.45 19.34 -5.98
CA LEU A 140 31.80 18.91 -7.22
C LEU A 140 31.77 20.07 -8.19
N LYS A 141 32.26 19.88 -9.42
CA LYS A 141 32.29 20.93 -10.45
C LYS A 141 31.57 20.52 -11.71
N LYS A 142 31.05 21.54 -12.40
CA LYS A 142 30.50 21.37 -13.74
C LYS A 142 31.59 20.86 -14.68
N GLY A 143 31.30 19.78 -15.38
CA GLY A 143 32.21 19.15 -16.33
C GLY A 143 33.02 17.98 -15.77
N ASP A 144 32.91 17.69 -14.46
CA ASP A 144 33.53 16.52 -13.84
C ASP A 144 32.95 15.21 -14.39
N PHE A 145 33.76 14.16 -14.38
CA PHE A 145 33.30 12.80 -14.69
C PHE A 145 32.83 12.14 -13.40
N ILE A 146 31.61 11.64 -13.42
CA ILE A 146 30.94 11.08 -12.25
C ILE A 146 30.52 9.65 -12.51
N VAL A 147 30.67 8.80 -11.50
CA VAL A 147 30.01 7.51 -11.39
C VAL A 147 29.10 7.53 -10.16
N ALA A 148 27.86 7.08 -10.31
CA ALA A 148 26.85 7.00 -9.26
C ALA A 148 26.14 5.64 -9.40
N GLY A 149 26.54 4.66 -8.58
CA GLY A 149 26.06 3.29 -8.72
C GLY A 149 26.26 2.73 -10.13
N ARG A 150 25.14 2.48 -10.82
CA ARG A 150 25.11 2.00 -12.22
C ARG A 150 25.18 3.13 -13.27
N GLY A 151 24.87 4.36 -12.88
CA GLY A 151 24.94 5.54 -13.74
C GLY A 151 26.36 6.10 -13.83
N TYR A 152 26.76 6.55 -15.02
CA TYR A 152 28.01 7.26 -15.22
C TYR A 152 27.83 8.40 -16.22
N GLY A 153 28.72 9.38 -16.21
CA GLY A 153 28.65 10.44 -17.21
C GLY A 153 29.53 11.63 -16.92
N ARG A 154 29.17 12.75 -17.55
CA ARG A 154 29.82 14.04 -17.35
C ARG A 154 28.78 15.04 -16.86
N VAL A 155 29.07 15.70 -15.74
CA VAL A 155 28.18 16.68 -15.12
C VAL A 155 27.95 17.85 -16.09
N ARG A 156 26.74 17.96 -16.64
CA ARG A 156 26.38 19.01 -17.62
C ARG A 156 25.95 20.30 -16.96
N ASP A 157 25.20 20.19 -15.88
CA ASP A 157 24.75 21.30 -15.06
C ASP A 157 24.59 20.86 -13.61
N ILE A 158 24.72 21.82 -12.70
CA ILE A 158 24.49 21.66 -11.26
C ILE A 158 23.47 22.73 -10.86
N THR A 159 22.45 22.31 -10.13
CA THR A 159 21.40 23.19 -9.61
C THR A 159 21.25 22.97 -8.11
N ASN A 160 21.18 24.04 -7.31
CA ASN A 160 21.01 23.93 -5.86
C ASN A 160 19.55 23.73 -5.44
N ASP A 161 19.34 23.59 -4.13
CA ASP A 161 18.04 23.53 -3.44
C ASP A 161 17.07 24.67 -3.79
N ARG A 162 17.58 25.84 -4.21
CA ARG A 162 16.79 27.01 -4.62
C ARG A 162 16.56 27.09 -6.13
N ALA A 163 16.77 25.99 -6.85
CA ALA A 163 16.65 25.90 -8.31
C ALA A 163 17.58 26.86 -9.09
N LYS A 164 18.66 27.36 -8.46
CA LYS A 164 19.66 28.21 -9.11
C LYS A 164 20.80 27.36 -9.65
N ARG A 165 21.23 27.68 -10.89
CA ARG A 165 22.41 27.06 -11.48
C ARG A 165 23.67 27.58 -10.81
N ILE A 166 24.55 26.65 -10.45
CA ILE A 166 25.85 26.89 -9.82
C ILE A 166 26.93 26.13 -10.59
N ASP A 167 28.18 26.58 -10.48
CA ASP A 167 29.31 25.94 -11.16
C ASP A 167 30.05 24.94 -10.27
N GLU A 168 29.94 25.08 -8.95
CA GLU A 168 30.57 24.21 -7.97
C GLU A 168 29.71 24.02 -6.71
N ALA A 169 29.85 22.87 -6.05
CA ALA A 169 29.14 22.52 -4.82
C ALA A 169 30.07 21.77 -3.86
N GLY A 170 30.22 22.29 -2.64
CA GLY A 170 31.04 21.69 -1.58
C GLY A 170 30.24 20.77 -0.65
N PRO A 171 30.89 20.24 0.40
CA PRO A 171 30.26 19.41 1.42
C PRO A 171 28.99 20.03 2.03
N SER A 172 28.06 19.17 2.44
CA SER A 172 26.75 19.52 3.02
C SER A 172 25.78 20.24 2.07
N SER A 173 26.09 20.29 0.77
CA SER A 173 25.24 20.91 -0.24
C SER A 173 24.38 19.86 -0.96
N PRO A 174 23.04 19.95 -0.89
CA PRO A 174 22.16 19.17 -1.76
C PRO A 174 22.10 19.81 -3.15
N VAL A 175 22.38 19.02 -4.19
CA VAL A 175 22.42 19.50 -5.58
C VAL A 175 21.79 18.52 -6.55
N ALA A 176 21.12 19.05 -7.56
CA ALA A 176 20.62 18.28 -8.70
C ALA A 176 21.61 18.39 -9.86
N ILE A 177 22.06 17.25 -10.38
CA ILE A 177 22.94 17.17 -11.54
C ILE A 177 22.26 16.50 -12.74
N SER A 178 22.70 16.85 -13.94
CA SER A 178 22.30 16.17 -15.17
C SER A 178 23.52 15.65 -15.95
N GLY A 179 23.28 14.75 -16.90
CA GLY A 179 24.31 14.21 -17.80
C GLY A 179 24.79 12.80 -17.47
N LEU A 180 24.01 12.06 -16.68
CA LEU A 180 24.19 10.63 -16.45
C LEU A 180 23.63 9.82 -17.63
N SER A 181 24.24 8.67 -17.91
CA SER A 181 23.80 7.70 -18.92
C SER A 181 22.48 7.04 -18.54
N GLU A 182 22.30 6.74 -17.26
CA GLU A 182 21.12 6.10 -16.69
C GLU A 182 20.85 6.59 -15.27
N LEU A 183 19.66 6.28 -14.74
CA LEU A 183 19.26 6.68 -13.40
C LEU A 183 19.99 5.84 -12.33
N PRO A 184 20.77 6.46 -11.43
CA PRO A 184 21.30 5.77 -10.26
C PRO A 184 20.19 5.39 -9.29
N ASP A 185 20.44 4.44 -8.39
CA ASP A 185 19.49 4.09 -7.35
C ASP A 185 19.64 5.02 -6.13
N ALA A 186 18.53 5.27 -5.43
CA ALA A 186 18.55 6.11 -4.23
C ALA A 186 19.35 5.42 -3.12
N GLY A 187 20.31 6.13 -2.53
CA GLY A 187 21.27 5.60 -1.56
C GLY A 187 22.59 5.12 -2.18
N ASP A 188 22.73 5.11 -3.50
CA ASP A 188 24.01 4.84 -4.12
C ASP A 188 25.05 5.90 -3.73
N LYS A 189 26.30 5.47 -3.58
CA LYS A 189 27.42 6.40 -3.47
C LYS A 189 27.81 6.90 -4.85
N PHE A 190 28.22 8.16 -4.91
CA PHE A 190 28.81 8.74 -6.11
C PHE A 190 30.26 9.15 -5.85
N TYR A 191 31.06 9.10 -6.91
CA TYR A 191 32.47 9.48 -6.90
C TYR A 191 32.81 10.26 -8.16
N ILE A 192 33.64 11.29 -8.01
CA ILE A 192 34.31 11.96 -9.13
C ILE A 192 35.56 11.18 -9.51
N VAL A 193 35.74 10.96 -10.82
CA VAL A 193 36.84 10.20 -11.39
C VAL A 193 37.56 10.98 -12.49
N ASP A 194 38.77 10.56 -12.81
CA ASP A 194 39.65 11.31 -13.72
C ASP A 194 39.23 11.25 -15.19
N SER A 195 38.44 10.24 -15.59
CA SER A 195 38.04 10.06 -16.98
C SER A 195 36.69 9.36 -17.14
N LEU A 196 36.02 9.65 -18.26
CA LEU A 196 34.76 8.97 -18.62
C LEU A 196 34.91 7.45 -18.74
N ARG A 197 36.06 6.97 -19.26
CA ARG A 197 36.33 5.53 -19.38
C ARG A 197 36.43 4.84 -18.02
N ALA A 198 37.02 5.51 -17.03
CA ALA A 198 37.09 4.97 -15.67
C ALA A 198 35.69 4.91 -15.03
N ALA A 199 34.87 5.95 -15.24
CA ALA A 199 33.49 5.99 -14.76
C ALA A 199 32.64 4.84 -15.35
N GLU A 200 32.78 4.62 -16.66
CA GLU A 200 32.09 3.54 -17.39
C GLU A 200 32.49 2.16 -16.89
N ALA A 201 33.80 1.90 -16.73
CA ALA A 201 34.29 0.62 -16.22
C ALA A 201 33.77 0.29 -14.81
N ALA A 202 33.76 1.29 -13.91
CA ALA A 202 33.24 1.11 -12.55
C ALA A 202 31.73 0.82 -12.54
N ALA A 203 30.96 1.50 -13.40
CA ALA A 203 29.53 1.26 -13.55
C ALA A 203 29.22 -0.11 -14.19
N ASP A 204 30.03 -0.55 -15.15
CA ASP A 204 29.90 -1.88 -15.78
C ASP A 204 30.18 -3.01 -14.78
N GLU A 205 31.24 -2.90 -13.98
CA GLU A 205 31.56 -3.86 -12.92
C GLU A 205 30.39 -4.01 -11.94
N ARG A 206 29.81 -2.88 -11.51
CA ARG A 206 28.65 -2.88 -10.61
C ARG A 206 27.43 -3.55 -11.23
N ARG A 207 27.15 -3.27 -12.51
CA ARG A 207 26.06 -3.93 -13.25
C ARG A 207 26.27 -5.43 -13.39
N GLN A 208 27.51 -5.90 -13.55
CA GLN A 208 27.80 -7.33 -13.59
C GLN A 208 27.52 -8.00 -12.24
N LEU A 209 28.02 -7.41 -11.14
CA LEU A 209 27.79 -7.92 -9.78
C LEU A 209 26.29 -7.99 -9.43
N GLU A 210 25.50 -6.99 -9.82
CA GLU A 210 24.06 -6.99 -9.61
C GLU A 210 23.35 -8.08 -10.43
N ARG A 211 23.75 -8.27 -11.70
CA ARG A 211 23.21 -9.34 -12.54
C ARG A 211 23.50 -10.71 -11.94
N GLU A 212 24.72 -10.96 -11.48
CA GLU A 212 25.10 -12.20 -10.82
C GLU A 212 24.28 -12.44 -9.55
N LYS A 213 24.10 -11.40 -8.72
CA LYS A 213 23.28 -11.46 -7.52
C LYS A 213 21.82 -11.80 -7.86
N ASN A 214 21.23 -11.14 -8.84
CA ASN A 214 19.85 -11.40 -9.28
C ASN A 214 19.68 -12.82 -9.81
N LEU A 215 20.63 -13.31 -10.62
CA LEU A 215 20.66 -14.69 -11.13
C LEU A 215 20.81 -15.73 -10.01
N SER A 216 21.48 -15.39 -8.90
CA SER A 216 21.65 -16.29 -7.76
C SER A 216 20.40 -16.43 -6.88
N THR A 217 19.56 -15.40 -6.81
CA THR A 217 18.26 -15.41 -6.09
C THR A 217 17.18 -16.21 -6.81
N ASP A 218 17.23 -16.28 -8.15
CA ASP A 218 16.27 -17.03 -8.98
C ASP A 218 16.74 -18.46 -9.26
N LYS A 219 17.13 -19.22 -8.22
CA LYS A 219 17.16 -20.68 -8.35
C LYS A 219 15.73 -21.20 -8.45
N VAL A 220 15.19 -21.14 -9.66
CA VAL A 220 13.99 -21.86 -10.07
C VAL A 220 14.32 -23.35 -10.02
N THR A 221 14.08 -23.98 -8.87
CA THR A 221 14.12 -25.43 -8.73
C THR A 221 12.90 -26.03 -9.43
N LEU A 222 13.01 -27.28 -9.89
CA LEU A 222 11.87 -28.03 -10.45
C LEU A 222 10.69 -28.09 -9.47
N ASP A 223 10.97 -28.08 -8.17
CA ASP A 223 9.96 -28.03 -7.11
C ASP A 223 9.18 -26.70 -7.12
N ASN A 224 9.85 -25.55 -7.33
CA ASN A 224 9.20 -24.24 -7.45
C ASN A 224 8.34 -24.12 -8.72
N ILE A 225 8.68 -24.84 -9.79
CA ILE A 225 7.87 -24.89 -11.02
C ILE A 225 6.58 -25.70 -10.77
N PHE A 226 6.68 -26.81 -10.04
CA PHE A 226 5.51 -27.60 -9.64
C PHE A 226 4.60 -26.81 -8.70
N GLU A 227 5.13 -26.06 -7.72
CA GLU A 227 4.32 -25.18 -6.87
C GLU A 227 3.62 -24.06 -7.67
N LYS A 228 4.33 -23.43 -8.63
CA LYS A 228 3.74 -22.41 -9.52
C LYS A 228 2.68 -22.97 -10.46
N LEU A 229 2.83 -24.21 -10.94
CA LEU A 229 1.83 -24.90 -11.76
C LEU A 229 0.64 -25.41 -10.91
N SER A 230 0.87 -25.75 -9.64
CA SER A 230 -0.16 -26.20 -8.69
C SER A 230 -1.06 -25.04 -8.21
N ALA A 231 -0.64 -23.79 -8.42
CA ALA A 231 -1.45 -22.59 -8.18
C ALA A 231 -2.53 -22.34 -9.27
N SER A 232 -2.91 -23.38 -10.02
CA SER A 232 -4.04 -23.38 -10.95
C SER A 232 -5.35 -23.19 -10.19
N GLY A 233 -5.67 -21.93 -9.89
CA GLY A 233 -6.86 -21.52 -9.15
C GLY A 233 -6.77 -20.12 -8.55
N LYS A 234 -5.56 -19.54 -8.43
CA LYS A 234 -5.40 -18.17 -7.95
C LYS A 234 -5.77 -17.17 -9.03
N LYS A 235 -6.59 -16.18 -8.69
CA LYS A 235 -6.88 -15.07 -9.60
C LYS A 235 -5.72 -14.09 -9.53
N GLU A 236 -5.20 -13.70 -10.69
CA GLU A 236 -4.10 -12.77 -10.79
C GLU A 236 -4.63 -11.38 -11.16
N LEU A 237 -4.20 -10.35 -10.43
CA LEU A 237 -4.39 -8.94 -10.78
C LEU A 237 -3.06 -8.38 -11.32
N PRO A 238 -2.86 -8.37 -12.65
CA PRO A 238 -1.64 -7.84 -13.23
C PRO A 238 -1.63 -6.31 -13.20
N LEU A 239 -0.50 -5.73 -12.79
CA LEU A 239 -0.30 -4.27 -12.67
C LEU A 239 0.96 -3.82 -13.41
N VAL A 240 0.87 -2.64 -14.04
CA VAL A 240 2.03 -1.86 -14.50
C VAL A 240 2.11 -0.61 -13.62
N VAL A 241 3.24 -0.41 -12.95
CA VAL A 241 3.43 0.68 -11.98
C VAL A 241 4.41 1.71 -12.53
N LYS A 242 4.02 2.98 -12.52
CA LYS A 242 4.87 4.12 -12.86
C LYS A 242 4.93 5.08 -11.68
N ALA A 243 6.11 5.62 -11.41
CA ALA A 243 6.29 6.61 -10.36
C ALA A 243 7.22 7.73 -10.83
N ASP A 244 7.13 8.88 -10.18
CA ASP A 244 7.94 10.07 -10.44
C ASP A 244 9.41 9.86 -10.08
N VAL A 245 9.65 9.20 -8.95
CA VAL A 245 10.97 8.91 -8.39
C VAL A 245 11.13 7.44 -8.02
N GLN A 246 12.38 6.97 -8.04
CA GLN A 246 12.72 5.57 -7.72
C GLN A 246 12.27 5.15 -6.30
N GLY A 247 12.40 6.04 -5.31
CA GLY A 247 12.03 5.74 -3.92
C GLY A 247 10.53 5.47 -3.71
N SER A 248 9.67 6.20 -4.43
CA SER A 248 8.23 5.96 -4.48
C SER A 248 7.93 4.59 -5.09
N LEU A 249 8.62 4.23 -6.19
CA LEU A 249 8.44 2.95 -6.88
C LEU A 249 8.77 1.75 -5.98
N GLU A 250 9.89 1.81 -5.25
CA GLU A 250 10.28 0.75 -4.30
C GLU A 250 9.26 0.60 -3.16
N THR A 251 8.82 1.73 -2.61
CA THR A 251 7.84 1.75 -1.51
C THR A 251 6.50 1.18 -1.96
N LEU A 252 6.04 1.53 -3.17
CA LEU A 252 4.83 1.00 -3.78
C LEU A 252 4.97 -0.50 -4.03
N ARG A 253 6.10 -0.95 -4.57
CA ARG A 253 6.34 -2.37 -4.82
C ARG A 253 6.24 -3.19 -3.54
N ALA A 254 6.90 -2.75 -2.47
CA ALA A 254 6.86 -3.41 -1.17
C ALA A 254 5.45 -3.42 -0.57
N SER A 255 4.71 -2.32 -0.69
CA SER A 255 3.33 -2.23 -0.19
C SER A 255 2.36 -3.10 -0.97
N ILE A 256 2.44 -3.10 -2.31
CA ILE A 256 1.59 -3.91 -3.20
C ILE A 256 1.82 -5.41 -2.97
N LEU A 257 3.07 -5.83 -2.75
CA LEU A 257 3.39 -7.23 -2.46
C LEU A 257 2.71 -7.74 -1.17
N LYS A 258 2.49 -6.87 -0.18
CA LYS A 258 1.80 -7.22 1.07
C LYS A 258 0.29 -7.44 0.89
N ILE A 259 -0.30 -6.96 -0.20
CA ILE A 259 -1.73 -7.11 -0.50
C ILE A 259 -2.03 -8.52 -1.04
N SER A 260 -1.02 -9.23 -1.58
CA SER A 260 -1.22 -10.56 -2.16
C SER A 260 -1.61 -11.57 -1.08
N GLY A 261 -2.69 -12.31 -1.33
CA GLY A 261 -3.23 -13.32 -0.44
C GLY A 261 -3.21 -14.72 -1.04
N GLU A 262 -3.91 -15.66 -0.40
CA GLU A 262 -3.99 -17.05 -0.87
C GLU A 262 -4.86 -17.19 -2.13
N GLU A 263 -5.97 -16.44 -2.23
CA GLU A 263 -6.95 -16.53 -3.33
C GLU A 263 -6.67 -15.57 -4.50
N VAL A 264 -6.11 -14.37 -4.22
CA VAL A 264 -5.78 -13.34 -5.21
C VAL A 264 -4.32 -12.95 -5.11
N THR A 265 -3.62 -12.96 -6.23
CA THR A 265 -2.21 -12.54 -6.33
C THR A 265 -2.12 -11.23 -7.10
N VAL A 266 -1.53 -10.20 -6.49
CA VAL A 266 -1.29 -8.93 -7.17
C VAL A 266 0.11 -8.96 -7.79
N ALA A 267 0.18 -9.00 -9.11
CA ALA A 267 1.42 -9.24 -9.86
C ALA A 267 1.89 -8.00 -10.59
N ILE A 268 3.03 -7.45 -10.19
CA ILE A 268 3.65 -6.32 -10.88
C ILE A 268 4.40 -6.84 -12.11
N LYS A 269 3.84 -6.62 -13.31
CA LYS A 269 4.42 -7.03 -14.59
C LYS A 269 5.56 -6.11 -15.03
N HIS A 270 5.41 -4.82 -14.75
CA HIS A 270 6.43 -3.83 -15.02
C HIS A 270 6.36 -2.69 -14.01
N ALA A 271 7.52 -2.19 -13.59
CA ALA A 271 7.66 -1.09 -12.66
C ALA A 271 8.81 -0.21 -13.16
N ALA A 272 8.54 1.07 -13.42
CA ALA A 272 9.55 1.99 -13.91
C ALA A 272 9.31 3.44 -13.46
N VAL A 273 10.36 4.24 -13.50
CA VAL A 273 10.30 5.68 -13.21
C VAL A 273 9.95 6.46 -14.48
N GLY A 274 9.15 7.50 -14.33
CA GLY A 274 8.70 8.40 -15.39
C GLY A 274 7.25 8.23 -15.80
N GLY A 275 6.78 9.12 -16.68
CA GLY A 275 5.41 9.13 -17.17
C GLY A 275 5.03 7.86 -17.97
N VAL A 276 3.73 7.62 -18.07
CA VAL A 276 3.17 6.50 -18.84
C VAL A 276 3.30 6.78 -20.34
N ASN A 277 3.93 5.86 -21.07
CA ASN A 277 4.16 5.96 -22.51
C ASN A 277 3.43 4.87 -23.31
N ASP A 278 3.50 4.96 -24.64
CA ASP A 278 2.80 4.04 -25.57
C ASP A 278 3.23 2.56 -25.39
N SER A 279 4.48 2.29 -25.03
CA SER A 279 4.99 0.93 -24.79
C SER A 279 4.36 0.32 -23.53
N ASP A 280 4.11 1.14 -22.50
CA ASP A 280 3.42 0.71 -21.29
C ASP A 280 1.97 0.31 -21.59
N ILE A 281 1.29 1.04 -22.48
CA ILE A 281 -0.07 0.71 -22.93
C ILE A 281 -0.07 -0.63 -23.67
N ALA A 282 0.89 -0.83 -24.57
CA ALA A 282 1.00 -2.09 -25.33
C ALA A 282 1.28 -3.29 -24.42
N LEU A 283 2.11 -3.11 -23.40
CA LEU A 283 2.37 -4.17 -22.40
C LEU A 283 1.12 -4.46 -21.57
N ALA A 284 0.41 -3.43 -21.13
CA ALA A 284 -0.81 -3.57 -20.35
C ALA A 284 -1.91 -4.29 -21.13
N GLU A 285 -2.12 -3.95 -22.41
CA GLU A 285 -3.04 -4.66 -23.30
C GLU A 285 -2.67 -6.14 -23.44
N ALA A 286 -1.40 -6.46 -23.71
CA ALA A 286 -0.95 -7.82 -23.92
C ALA A 286 -1.06 -8.70 -22.66
N SER A 287 -0.95 -8.09 -21.47
CA SER A 287 -0.99 -8.79 -20.18
C SER A 287 -2.32 -8.65 -19.43
N GLY A 288 -3.28 -7.88 -19.96
CA GLY A 288 -4.52 -7.52 -19.26
C GLY A 288 -4.29 -6.68 -18.00
N ALA A 289 -3.15 -5.99 -17.90
CA ALA A 289 -2.75 -5.25 -16.71
C ALA A 289 -3.43 -3.89 -16.60
N ILE A 290 -3.68 -3.46 -15.36
CA ILE A 290 -4.08 -2.08 -15.05
C ILE A 290 -2.81 -1.24 -14.88
N ILE A 291 -2.82 -0.03 -15.43
CA ILE A 291 -1.70 0.90 -15.27
C ILE A 291 -1.98 1.84 -14.10
N VAL A 292 -1.03 1.91 -13.18
CA VAL A 292 -1.08 2.76 -11.99
C VAL A 292 0.10 3.72 -12.00
N GLY A 293 -0.19 5.02 -12.00
CA GLY A 293 0.80 6.09 -11.95
C GLY A 293 0.77 6.84 -10.62
N PHE A 294 1.91 6.96 -9.94
CA PHE A 294 2.06 7.77 -8.73
C PHE A 294 2.85 9.06 -9.02
N ASN A 295 2.22 10.22 -8.81
CA ASN A 295 2.77 11.56 -9.09
C ASN A 295 3.34 11.71 -10.52
N VAL A 296 2.77 10.98 -11.48
CA VAL A 296 3.17 11.00 -12.90
C VAL A 296 1.97 11.29 -13.78
N THR A 297 2.26 11.68 -15.02
CA THR A 297 1.25 11.91 -16.05
C THR A 297 1.46 10.96 -17.23
N THR A 298 0.60 11.07 -18.24
CA THR A 298 0.68 10.32 -19.49
C THR A 298 0.73 11.29 -20.67
N SER A 299 1.43 10.89 -21.74
CA SER A 299 1.44 11.65 -22.98
C SER A 299 0.06 11.62 -23.67
N THR A 300 -0.21 12.61 -24.52
CA THR A 300 -1.46 12.66 -25.30
C THR A 300 -1.60 11.47 -26.25
N SER A 301 -0.49 10.92 -26.76
CA SER A 301 -0.49 9.71 -27.58
C SER A 301 -0.93 8.50 -26.77
N ALA A 302 -0.33 8.29 -25.60
CA ALA A 302 -0.60 7.14 -24.74
C ALA A 302 -2.04 7.15 -24.20
N ARG A 303 -2.58 8.33 -23.83
CA ARG A 303 -3.99 8.44 -23.41
C ARG A 303 -4.96 8.01 -24.52
N ARG A 304 -4.77 8.50 -25.75
CA ARG A 304 -5.62 8.11 -26.89
C ARG A 304 -5.51 6.62 -27.21
N LEU A 305 -4.30 6.07 -27.10
CA LEU A 305 -4.05 4.65 -27.35
C LEU A 305 -4.75 3.77 -26.29
N ALA A 306 -4.74 4.20 -25.03
CA ALA A 306 -5.41 3.50 -23.95
C ALA A 306 -6.93 3.49 -24.09
N GLU A 307 -7.53 4.63 -24.47
CA GLU A 307 -8.97 4.72 -24.77
C GLU A 307 -9.37 3.80 -25.93
N GLN A 308 -8.56 3.74 -26.99
CA GLN A 308 -8.82 2.88 -28.14
C GLN A 308 -8.72 1.38 -27.81
N ARG A 309 -7.80 1.01 -26.92
CA ARG A 309 -7.50 -0.38 -26.56
C ARG A 309 -8.23 -0.85 -25.30
N GLY A 310 -8.95 0.05 -24.63
CA GLY A 310 -9.67 -0.25 -23.38
C GLY A 310 -8.76 -0.55 -22.20
N VAL A 311 -7.57 0.05 -22.15
CA VAL A 311 -6.63 -0.11 -21.03
C VAL A 311 -6.98 0.90 -19.94
N ASP A 312 -7.23 0.43 -18.70
CA ASP A 312 -7.49 1.30 -17.54
C ASP A 312 -6.17 1.90 -17.03
N ILE A 313 -6.16 3.24 -16.87
CA ILE A 313 -5.05 4.01 -16.34
C ILE A 313 -5.55 4.85 -15.19
N ARG A 314 -4.92 4.70 -14.02
CA ARG A 314 -5.24 5.49 -12.83
C ARG A 314 -4.03 6.24 -12.32
N PHE A 315 -4.22 7.52 -12.03
CA PHE A 315 -3.19 8.39 -11.45
C PHE A 315 -3.55 8.72 -10.02
N TYR A 316 -2.53 8.73 -9.16
CA TYR A 316 -2.67 9.02 -7.74
C TYR A 316 -1.56 9.96 -7.30
N ASP A 317 -1.92 10.90 -6.44
CA ASP A 317 -0.97 11.77 -5.73
C ASP A 317 -0.73 11.29 -4.30
N VAL A 318 -1.59 10.40 -3.79
CA VAL A 318 -1.56 9.86 -2.43
C VAL A 318 -1.42 8.34 -2.47
N ILE A 319 -0.41 7.81 -1.78
CA ILE A 319 -0.09 6.37 -1.79
C ILE A 319 -1.25 5.54 -1.19
N TYR A 320 -1.93 6.05 -0.17
CA TYR A 320 -3.01 5.31 0.50
C TYR A 320 -4.22 5.10 -0.43
N ASP A 321 -4.59 6.10 -1.21
CA ASP A 321 -5.71 6.00 -2.17
C ASP A 321 -5.39 4.97 -3.26
N LEU A 322 -4.13 4.96 -3.73
CA LEU A 322 -3.64 3.96 -4.68
C LEU A 322 -3.77 2.55 -4.12
N ILE A 323 -3.29 2.34 -2.89
CA ILE A 323 -3.31 1.02 -2.25
C ILE A 323 -4.75 0.57 -1.99
N ASP A 324 -5.63 1.45 -1.51
CA ASP A 324 -7.04 1.16 -1.27
C ASP A 324 -7.77 0.76 -2.56
N ASP A 325 -7.52 1.45 -3.68
CA ASP A 325 -8.11 1.09 -4.96
C ASP A 325 -7.56 -0.24 -5.51
N ILE A 326 -6.28 -0.57 -5.28
CA ILE A 326 -5.73 -1.89 -5.62
C ILE A 326 -6.40 -2.97 -4.76
N VAL A 327 -6.60 -2.73 -3.46
CA VAL A 327 -7.31 -3.66 -2.56
C VAL A 327 -8.73 -3.88 -3.07
N LYS A 328 -9.49 -2.83 -3.39
CA LYS A 328 -10.86 -2.96 -3.94
C LYS A 328 -10.89 -3.70 -5.27
N ALA A 329 -9.91 -3.47 -6.14
CA ALA A 329 -9.80 -4.17 -7.42
C ALA A 329 -9.53 -5.67 -7.19
N ALA A 330 -8.66 -6.01 -6.24
CA ALA A 330 -8.37 -7.38 -5.85
C ALA A 330 -9.59 -8.05 -5.17
N GLU A 331 -10.33 -7.34 -4.32
CA GLU A 331 -11.60 -7.80 -3.73
C GLU A 331 -12.68 -8.04 -4.79
N GLY A 332 -12.73 -7.21 -5.84
CA GLY A 332 -13.64 -7.38 -6.97
C GLY A 332 -13.42 -8.68 -7.75
N LEU A 333 -12.23 -9.29 -7.64
CA LEU A 333 -11.93 -10.60 -8.21
C LEU A 333 -12.40 -11.75 -7.31
N LEU A 334 -12.64 -11.53 -6.01
CA LEU A 334 -13.10 -12.58 -5.09
C LEU A 334 -14.52 -13.02 -5.43
N GLU A 335 -14.78 -14.31 -5.25
CA GLU A 335 -16.14 -14.82 -5.37
C GLU A 335 -16.96 -14.40 -4.13
N PRO A 336 -18.20 -13.91 -4.33
CA PRO A 336 -19.03 -13.48 -3.21
C PRO A 336 -19.40 -14.68 -2.33
N GLU A 337 -19.38 -14.46 -1.01
CA GLU A 337 -19.80 -15.47 -0.04
C GLU A 337 -21.33 -15.61 -0.08
N LEU A 338 -21.80 -16.86 -0.14
CA LEU A 338 -23.21 -17.18 -0.09
C LEU A 338 -23.61 -17.39 1.37
N ARG A 339 -24.31 -16.41 1.95
CA ARG A 339 -24.85 -16.52 3.30
C ARG A 339 -26.34 -16.81 3.25
N LEU A 340 -26.78 -17.80 4.02
CA LEU A 340 -28.19 -18.11 4.20
C LEU A 340 -28.76 -17.21 5.28
N GLU A 341 -29.78 -16.43 4.92
CA GLU A 341 -30.58 -15.64 5.85
C GLU A 341 -31.92 -16.34 6.05
N VAL A 342 -32.23 -16.75 7.29
CA VAL A 342 -33.50 -17.37 7.62
C VAL A 342 -34.57 -16.29 7.71
N LEU A 343 -35.64 -16.44 6.92
CA LEU A 343 -36.77 -15.51 6.85
C LEU A 343 -37.86 -15.85 7.87
N GLY A 344 -38.08 -17.13 8.17
CA GLY A 344 -39.07 -17.59 9.14
C GLY A 344 -39.33 -19.08 9.11
N HIS A 345 -40.13 -19.54 10.07
CA HIS A 345 -40.49 -20.94 10.25
C HIS A 345 -42.01 -21.14 10.22
N ALA A 346 -42.45 -22.27 9.69
CA ALA A 346 -43.86 -22.65 9.66
C ALA A 346 -44.06 -24.12 10.02
N ASP A 347 -44.93 -24.37 11.00
CA ASP A 347 -45.25 -25.70 11.49
C ASP A 347 -46.37 -26.32 10.66
N VAL A 348 -46.13 -27.52 10.12
CA VAL A 348 -47.13 -28.28 9.36
C VAL A 348 -48.13 -28.89 10.33
N ARG A 349 -49.37 -28.40 10.30
CA ARG A 349 -50.47 -28.89 11.13
C ARG A 349 -51.34 -29.91 10.42
N GLN A 350 -51.51 -29.75 9.12
CA GLN A 350 -52.32 -30.63 8.29
C GLN A 350 -51.65 -30.81 6.94
N ALA A 351 -51.83 -31.97 6.34
CA ALA A 351 -51.24 -32.26 5.05
C ALA A 351 -52.32 -32.96 4.20
N PHE A 352 -52.68 -32.38 3.07
CA PHE A 352 -53.77 -32.87 2.22
C PHE A 352 -53.28 -33.07 0.79
N ARG A 353 -53.71 -34.16 0.16
CA ARG A 353 -53.40 -34.44 -1.23
C ARG A 353 -54.53 -33.96 -2.13
N ILE A 354 -54.23 -33.05 -3.05
CA ILE A 354 -55.21 -32.53 -4.01
C ILE A 354 -54.95 -33.17 -5.37
N SER A 355 -55.98 -33.81 -5.93
CA SER A 355 -55.94 -34.43 -7.26
C SER A 355 -55.51 -33.39 -8.31
N LYS A 356 -54.44 -33.66 -9.07
CA LYS A 356 -53.79 -32.81 -10.09
C LYS A 356 -52.84 -31.70 -9.57
N VAL A 357 -52.73 -31.45 -8.27
CA VAL A 357 -51.84 -30.38 -7.73
C VAL A 357 -50.68 -30.94 -6.90
N GLY A 358 -50.87 -32.05 -6.18
CA GLY A 358 -49.83 -32.65 -5.34
C GLY A 358 -50.16 -32.56 -3.85
N MET A 359 -49.15 -32.71 -3.00
CA MET A 359 -49.28 -32.59 -1.55
C MET A 359 -49.27 -31.12 -1.12
N VAL A 360 -50.33 -30.65 -0.45
CA VAL A 360 -50.42 -29.30 0.10
C VAL A 360 -50.30 -29.37 1.62
N ALA A 361 -49.35 -28.62 2.17
CA ALA A 361 -49.15 -28.47 3.60
C ALA A 361 -49.98 -27.29 4.13
N GLY A 362 -50.90 -27.57 5.05
CA GLY A 362 -51.56 -26.58 5.89
C GLY A 362 -50.64 -26.24 7.06
N CYS A 363 -50.02 -25.06 6.98
CA CYS A 363 -48.99 -24.61 7.89
C CYS A 363 -49.46 -23.42 8.75
N TYR A 364 -48.91 -23.33 9.95
CA TYR A 364 -49.01 -22.16 10.80
C TYR A 364 -47.64 -21.51 10.92
N VAL A 365 -47.52 -20.22 10.56
CA VAL A 365 -46.24 -19.52 10.64
C VAL A 365 -45.92 -19.22 12.10
N SER A 366 -44.91 -19.89 12.64
CA SER A 366 -44.50 -19.77 14.04
C SER A 366 -43.67 -18.52 14.28
N ASP A 367 -42.72 -18.22 13.39
CA ASP A 367 -41.91 -17.01 13.45
C ASP A 367 -41.53 -16.49 12.06
N GLY A 368 -41.15 -15.22 12.00
CA GLY A 368 -40.68 -14.57 10.78
C GLY A 368 -41.76 -14.42 9.71
N THR A 369 -41.33 -14.50 8.45
CA THR A 369 -42.19 -14.35 7.26
C THR A 369 -41.87 -15.42 6.24
N ILE A 370 -42.90 -16.02 5.66
CA ILE A 370 -42.78 -16.98 4.58
C ILE A 370 -43.09 -16.29 3.26
N GLU A 371 -42.10 -16.20 2.38
CA GLU A 371 -42.23 -15.59 1.05
C GLU A 371 -42.43 -16.65 -0.04
N ARG A 372 -43.29 -16.34 -1.01
CA ARG A 372 -43.46 -17.18 -2.21
C ARG A 372 -42.17 -17.16 -3.04
N ASN A 373 -41.79 -18.32 -3.61
CA ASN A 373 -40.54 -18.54 -4.38
C ASN A 373 -39.23 -18.52 -3.60
N ALA A 374 -39.27 -18.36 -2.27
CA ALA A 374 -38.10 -18.50 -1.42
C ALA A 374 -37.60 -19.95 -1.37
N GLN A 375 -36.35 -20.15 -0.94
CA GLN A 375 -35.80 -21.47 -0.68
C GLN A 375 -36.31 -21.96 0.67
N ILE A 376 -36.58 -23.26 0.75
CA ILE A 376 -37.07 -23.89 1.96
C ILE A 376 -36.30 -25.17 2.26
N ARG A 377 -36.22 -25.50 3.55
CA ARG A 377 -35.85 -26.82 4.05
C ARG A 377 -36.95 -27.34 4.96
N VAL A 378 -37.14 -28.66 4.92
CA VAL A 378 -38.12 -29.35 5.77
C VAL A 378 -37.34 -30.11 6.85
N THR A 379 -37.65 -29.82 8.10
CA THR A 379 -37.09 -30.47 9.28
C THR A 379 -38.15 -31.27 10.01
N ARG A 380 -37.79 -32.46 10.49
CA ARG A 380 -38.63 -33.34 11.31
C ARG A 380 -37.82 -33.76 12.53
N ASP A 381 -38.33 -33.50 13.73
CA ASP A 381 -37.64 -33.78 15.00
C ASP A 381 -36.20 -33.21 15.07
N GLY A 382 -35.99 -32.04 14.45
CA GLY A 382 -34.68 -31.38 14.39
C GLY A 382 -33.72 -31.91 13.32
N ILE A 383 -34.13 -32.89 12.51
CA ILE A 383 -33.33 -33.46 11.41
C ILE A 383 -33.83 -32.91 10.08
N VAL A 384 -32.92 -32.43 9.21
CA VAL A 384 -33.25 -31.98 7.86
C VAL A 384 -33.60 -33.20 7.00
N ILE A 385 -34.86 -33.29 6.57
CA ILE A 385 -35.37 -34.38 5.72
C ILE A 385 -35.22 -34.02 4.25
N GLU A 386 -35.43 -32.74 3.92
CA GLU A 386 -35.28 -32.23 2.56
C GLU A 386 -34.74 -30.79 2.61
N LYS A 387 -33.90 -30.44 1.63
CA LYS A 387 -33.23 -29.14 1.53
C LYS A 387 -33.29 -28.58 0.11
N ASP A 388 -33.03 -27.27 -0.01
CA ASP A 388 -32.85 -26.58 -1.29
C ASP A 388 -34.05 -26.67 -2.26
N ARG A 389 -35.27 -26.79 -1.70
CA ARG A 389 -36.51 -26.75 -2.48
C ARG A 389 -37.05 -25.33 -2.58
N ARG A 390 -37.90 -25.08 -3.58
CA ARG A 390 -38.55 -23.79 -3.75
C ARG A 390 -40.02 -23.90 -3.35
N LEU A 391 -40.51 -22.87 -2.67
CA LEU A 391 -41.94 -22.74 -2.39
C LEU A 391 -42.68 -22.32 -3.67
N GLN A 392 -43.40 -23.26 -4.27
CA GLN A 392 -44.07 -23.09 -5.57
C GLN A 392 -45.34 -22.23 -5.46
N GLN A 393 -46.16 -22.53 -4.46
CA GLN A 393 -47.40 -21.80 -4.21
C GLN A 393 -47.55 -21.53 -2.71
N LEU A 394 -47.95 -20.30 -2.40
CA LEU A 394 -48.28 -19.85 -1.07
C LEU A 394 -49.69 -19.27 -1.13
N LYS A 395 -50.61 -19.85 -0.36
CA LYS A 395 -52.00 -19.42 -0.28
C LYS A 395 -52.36 -19.08 1.14
N ARG A 396 -53.17 -18.05 1.30
CA ARG A 396 -53.83 -17.74 2.56
C ARG A 396 -55.33 -17.97 2.35
N PHE A 397 -55.89 -18.97 3.03
CA PHE A 397 -57.23 -19.49 2.74
C PHE A 397 -57.39 -19.91 1.27
N LYS A 398 -58.09 -19.11 0.45
CA LYS A 398 -58.32 -19.38 -0.97
C LYS A 398 -57.51 -18.47 -1.91
N ASP A 399 -56.85 -17.45 -1.37
CA ASP A 399 -56.17 -16.42 -2.16
C ASP A 399 -54.65 -16.68 -2.22
N ASP A 400 -54.05 -16.44 -3.39
CA ASP A 400 -52.59 -16.49 -3.53
C ASP A 400 -51.94 -15.33 -2.78
N ALA A 401 -51.00 -15.64 -1.89
CA ALA A 401 -50.27 -14.66 -1.09
C ALA A 401 -48.82 -14.54 -1.59
N LYS A 402 -48.29 -13.32 -1.55
CA LYS A 402 -46.86 -13.07 -1.83
C LYS A 402 -46.00 -13.40 -0.61
N GLU A 403 -46.49 -13.05 0.58
CA GLU A 403 -45.87 -13.30 1.86
C GLU A 403 -46.93 -13.63 2.92
N VAL A 404 -46.57 -14.42 3.92
CA VAL A 404 -47.40 -14.71 5.11
C VAL A 404 -46.54 -14.53 6.36
N LYS A 405 -47.03 -13.75 7.31
CA LYS A 405 -46.29 -13.38 8.53
C LYS A 405 -46.63 -14.29 9.70
N ALA A 406 -45.77 -14.31 10.72
CA ALA A 406 -45.99 -15.02 11.97
C ALA A 406 -47.38 -14.80 12.55
N GLY A 407 -47.97 -15.87 13.08
CA GLY A 407 -49.31 -15.87 13.66
C GLY A 407 -50.45 -16.13 12.66
N GLN A 408 -50.15 -16.43 11.41
CA GLN A 408 -51.14 -16.68 10.36
C GLN A 408 -51.08 -18.12 9.83
N GLU A 409 -52.23 -18.62 9.38
CA GLU A 409 -52.35 -19.90 8.68
C GLU A 409 -52.19 -19.72 7.17
N CYS A 410 -51.50 -20.66 6.53
CA CYS A 410 -51.30 -20.68 5.10
C CYS A 410 -51.22 -22.10 4.54
N GLY A 411 -51.53 -22.22 3.25
CA GLY A 411 -51.32 -23.42 2.46
C GLY A 411 -50.05 -23.28 1.62
N MET A 412 -49.17 -24.26 1.70
CA MET A 412 -47.90 -24.31 0.98
C MET A 412 -47.85 -25.49 0.04
N LEU A 413 -47.41 -25.26 -1.19
CA LEU A 413 -47.05 -26.31 -2.15
C LEU A 413 -45.55 -26.22 -2.42
N ILE A 414 -44.84 -27.31 -2.16
CA ILE A 414 -43.39 -27.40 -2.34
C ILE A 414 -43.10 -28.00 -3.73
N ASP A 415 -42.20 -27.38 -4.47
CA ASP A 415 -41.84 -27.85 -5.81
C ASP A 415 -41.15 -29.22 -5.77
N GLY A 416 -41.77 -30.22 -6.39
CA GLY A 416 -41.22 -31.57 -6.55
C GLY A 416 -41.05 -32.36 -5.24
N TYR A 417 -41.76 -32.01 -4.16
CA TYR A 417 -41.69 -32.73 -2.88
C TYR A 417 -43.08 -32.99 -2.30
N ASP A 418 -43.42 -34.27 -2.15
CA ASP A 418 -44.74 -34.73 -1.70
C ASP A 418 -44.74 -35.41 -0.30
N ASP A 419 -43.58 -35.70 0.31
CA ASP A 419 -43.50 -36.39 1.62
C ASP A 419 -43.55 -35.41 2.81
N ILE A 420 -44.61 -34.61 2.86
CA ILE A 420 -44.87 -33.67 3.96
C ILE A 420 -45.79 -34.33 4.99
N LYS A 421 -45.38 -34.33 6.26
CA LYS A 421 -46.13 -34.92 7.37
C LYS A 421 -46.47 -33.88 8.43
N VAL A 422 -47.52 -34.17 9.19
CA VAL A 422 -47.89 -33.34 10.35
C VAL A 422 -46.78 -33.42 11.38
N GLY A 423 -46.36 -32.26 11.90
CA GLY A 423 -45.21 -32.13 12.80
C GLY A 423 -43.91 -31.74 12.11
N ASP A 424 -43.89 -31.66 10.78
CA ASP A 424 -42.74 -31.09 10.06
C ASP A 424 -42.66 -29.58 10.26
N VAL A 425 -41.45 -29.04 10.30
CA VAL A 425 -41.17 -27.60 10.32
C VAL A 425 -40.58 -27.20 8.98
N ILE A 426 -41.20 -26.23 8.32
CA ILE A 426 -40.71 -25.64 7.08
C ILE A 426 -39.95 -24.37 7.45
N GLU A 427 -38.64 -24.38 7.25
CA GLU A 427 -37.81 -23.19 7.39
C GLU A 427 -37.61 -22.55 6.02
N CYS A 428 -37.95 -21.27 5.94
CA CYS A 428 -37.82 -20.45 4.76
C CYS A 428 -36.55 -19.58 4.86
N TYR A 429 -35.70 -19.60 3.84
CA TYR A 429 -34.46 -18.85 3.82
C TYR A 429 -34.17 -18.25 2.43
N LYS A 430 -33.30 -17.24 2.43
CA LYS A 430 -32.81 -16.57 1.23
C LYS A 430 -31.30 -16.64 1.18
N THR A 431 -30.76 -16.96 0.00
CA THR A 431 -29.32 -16.88 -0.24
C THR A 431 -28.95 -15.42 -0.57
N LEU A 432 -28.21 -14.78 0.32
CA LEU A 432 -27.60 -13.47 0.09
C LEU A 432 -26.19 -13.65 -0.48
N LYS A 433 -25.85 -12.87 -1.50
CA LYS A 433 -24.49 -12.76 -2.02
C LYS A 433 -23.80 -11.59 -1.32
N ILE A 434 -22.88 -11.88 -0.40
CA ILE A 434 -22.11 -10.86 0.31
C ILE A 434 -20.75 -10.74 -0.38
N ARG A 435 -20.31 -9.51 -0.69
CA ARG A 435 -18.95 -9.28 -1.22
C ARG A 435 -17.94 -9.57 -0.12
N ARG A 436 -16.92 -10.38 -0.43
CA ARG A 436 -15.82 -10.66 0.49
C ARG A 436 -14.81 -9.52 0.43
N THR A 437 -14.19 -9.23 1.57
CA THR A 437 -13.09 -8.28 1.70
C THR A 437 -11.78 -9.03 1.91
N LEU A 438 -10.66 -8.46 1.48
CA LEU A 438 -9.34 -9.00 1.76
C LEU A 438 -9.01 -8.72 3.23
N SER A 439 -8.78 -9.78 4.01
CA SER A 439 -8.43 -9.72 5.43
C SER A 439 -6.93 -9.62 5.65
#